data_AF-A0A4Q2DJZ2-F1
#
_entry.id   AF-A0A4Q2DJZ2-F1
#
_cell.length_a   1.000
_cell.length_b   1.000
_cell.length_c   1.000
_cell.angle_alpha   90.00
_cell.angle_beta   90.00
_cell.angle_gamma   90.00
#
_symmetry.space_group_name_H-M   'P 1'
#
loop_
_entity.id
_entity.type
_entity.pdbx_description
1 polymer ?
#
loop_
_entity_poly.entity_id
_entity_poly.type
_entity_poly.pdbx_seq_one_letter_code
_entity_poly.pdbx_strand_id
1 'polypeptide(L)'
;MVLNHNKASANIEEVNALWKGLGYYSRASRLLAGAQKVVNELAGYLPDNAKDMEAKIPGIGRYSAGAICSIAYAEKVPVLDGNVHRLMSRLLMLHANPKAKPTLDILWAGAEKMVAVEGSPESPDFQNPGDINQALIELGSTVCKVQNPSCSSCPLNQWCGAYQKTLNDQPQEDIEDLCTICEPLPATFDVTMLPMKAEKKKAREEVDLVNVVEWRETRGSPERWFLVVKRPEKASLIQGLELSPAKMKMKTKKEKKCDDASVEDGDDGIRISQVISVGDVLHVFSHVKKTYRTQWVVLEGGGPSPPALLAPKPTPTGDKPPVKGKRKASAAVPSANGKTPAGEDAKWVLMENIDQEK
;
A
#
# COMPACT_ATOMS: atom_id res chain seq x y z
N MET A 1 12.46 19.80 15.37
CA MET A 1 11.00 19.72 15.19
C MET A 1 10.39 18.99 16.37
N VAL A 2 9.39 19.57 17.06
CA VAL A 2 8.75 18.96 18.25
C VAL A 2 7.33 18.50 17.89
N LEU A 3 6.98 17.27 18.22
CA LEU A 3 5.61 16.77 18.09
C LEU A 3 4.83 17.04 19.39
N ASN A 4 3.76 17.83 19.29
CA ASN A 4 2.83 18.04 20.40
C ASN A 4 1.95 16.81 20.63
N HIS A 5 1.53 16.60 21.89
CA HIS A 5 0.77 15.43 22.36
C HIS A 5 -0.51 15.09 21.57
N ASN A 6 -1.15 16.07 20.92
CA ASN A 6 -2.46 15.89 20.27
C ASN A 6 -2.49 14.84 19.14
N LYS A 7 -1.37 14.59 18.43
CA LYS A 7 -1.32 13.55 17.38
C LYS A 7 -0.97 12.16 17.92
N ALA A 8 -0.34 12.07 19.10
CA ALA A 8 0.02 10.80 19.71
C ALA A 8 -1.15 10.16 20.49
N SER A 9 -2.12 10.96 20.93
CA SER A 9 -3.31 10.49 21.66
C SER A 9 -4.44 9.97 20.77
N ALA A 10 -4.37 10.19 19.46
CA ALA A 10 -5.39 9.72 18.52
C ALA A 10 -5.41 8.19 18.44
N ASN A 11 -6.60 7.61 18.27
CA ASN A 11 -6.73 6.18 17.99
C ASN A 11 -6.60 5.90 16.48
N ILE A 12 -6.44 4.62 16.12
CA ILE A 12 -6.23 4.23 14.72
C ILE A 12 -7.47 4.48 13.85
N GLU A 13 -8.68 4.40 14.43
CA GLU A 13 -9.93 4.70 13.76
C GLU A 13 -10.02 6.15 13.29
N GLU A 14 -9.69 7.12 14.15
CA GLU A 14 -9.64 8.56 13.84
C GLU A 14 -8.63 8.85 12.73
N VAL A 15 -7.44 8.25 12.83
CA VAL A 15 -6.39 8.41 11.81
C VAL A 15 -6.83 7.80 10.48
N ASN A 16 -7.45 6.63 10.48
CA ASN A 16 -7.94 5.98 9.27
C ASN A 16 -9.09 6.77 8.62
N ALA A 17 -9.96 7.40 9.42
CA ALA A 17 -11.01 8.28 8.92
C ALA A 17 -10.42 9.49 8.15
N LEU A 18 -9.37 10.11 8.69
CA LEU A 18 -8.64 11.19 8.00
C LEU A 18 -7.83 10.69 6.79
N TRP A 19 -7.41 9.43 6.79
CA TRP A 19 -6.63 8.82 5.71
C TRP A 19 -7.49 8.26 4.56
N LYS A 20 -8.81 8.35 4.69
CA LYS A 20 -9.77 7.79 3.75
C LYS A 20 -9.54 8.31 2.33
N GLY A 21 -9.40 7.38 1.38
CA GLY A 21 -9.16 7.70 -0.03
C GLY A 21 -7.69 7.84 -0.44
N LEU A 22 -6.74 7.96 0.50
CA LEU A 22 -5.31 8.09 0.18
C LEU A 22 -4.62 6.75 -0.14
N GLY A 23 -5.26 5.63 0.20
CA GLY A 23 -4.72 4.28 0.03
C GLY A 23 -3.48 3.99 0.89
N TYR A 24 -3.03 2.73 0.85
CA TYR A 24 -1.90 2.25 1.66
C TYR A 24 -2.02 2.60 3.16
N TYR A 25 -3.12 2.18 3.81
CA TYR A 25 -3.44 2.49 5.20
C TYR A 25 -2.38 2.04 6.22
N SER A 26 -1.51 1.09 5.86
CA SER A 26 -0.34 0.76 6.66
C SER A 26 0.57 1.98 6.91
N ARG A 27 0.60 2.96 6.00
CA ARG A 27 1.32 4.22 6.21
C ARG A 27 0.69 5.05 7.33
N ALA A 28 -0.64 5.11 7.39
CA ALA A 28 -1.37 5.84 8.43
C ALA A 28 -1.06 5.24 9.82
N SER A 29 -1.18 3.91 9.93
CA SER A 29 -0.86 3.17 11.14
C SER A 29 0.60 3.34 11.57
N ARG A 30 1.55 3.28 10.61
CA ARG A 30 2.98 3.49 10.91
C ARG A 30 3.29 4.92 11.30
N LEU A 31 2.64 5.90 10.68
CA LEU A 31 2.77 7.32 11.04
C LEU A 31 2.30 7.57 12.48
N LEU A 32 1.15 7.01 12.86
CA LEU A 32 0.65 7.10 14.24
C LEU A 32 1.63 6.44 15.22
N ALA A 33 2.08 5.22 14.93
CA ALA A 33 3.05 4.52 15.76
C ALA A 33 4.38 5.29 15.88
N GLY A 34 4.84 5.93 14.81
CA GLY A 34 5.99 6.80 14.80
C GLY A 34 5.80 8.03 15.70
N ALA A 35 4.67 8.72 15.57
CA ALA A 35 4.35 9.89 16.39
C ALA A 35 4.25 9.53 17.89
N GLN A 36 3.60 8.41 18.22
CA GLN A 36 3.51 7.89 19.58
C GLN A 36 4.89 7.58 20.16
N LYS A 37 5.75 6.90 19.39
CA LYS A 37 7.12 6.61 19.82
C LYS A 37 7.92 7.88 20.12
N VAL A 38 7.82 8.89 19.24
CA VAL A 38 8.55 10.15 19.44
C VAL A 38 8.11 10.86 20.72
N VAL A 39 6.80 10.92 20.98
CA VAL A 39 6.27 11.55 22.20
C VAL A 39 6.65 10.76 23.46
N ASN A 40 6.49 9.44 23.43
CA ASN A 40 6.66 8.59 24.61
C ASN A 40 8.12 8.27 24.95
N GLU A 41 8.97 8.09 23.94
CA GLU A 41 10.35 7.59 24.11
C GLU A 41 11.42 8.64 23.77
N LEU A 42 11.10 9.67 22.97
CA LEU A 42 12.05 10.69 22.53
C LEU A 42 11.69 12.10 23.01
N ALA A 43 10.87 12.20 24.06
CA ALA A 43 10.43 13.46 24.66
C ALA A 43 9.81 14.46 23.65
N GLY A 44 9.21 13.96 22.58
CA GLY A 44 8.62 14.78 21.52
C GLY A 44 9.60 15.24 20.43
N TYR A 45 10.89 14.92 20.53
CA TYR A 45 11.92 15.33 19.56
C TYR A 45 12.19 14.23 18.54
N LEU A 46 12.02 14.57 17.26
CA LEU A 46 12.51 13.70 16.18
C LEU A 46 14.04 13.71 16.16
N PRO A 47 14.71 12.58 15.84
CA PRO A 47 16.14 12.56 15.56
C PRO A 47 16.51 13.65 14.55
N ASP A 48 17.69 14.23 14.69
CA ASP A 48 18.20 15.31 13.82
C ASP A 48 19.08 14.80 12.67
N ASN A 49 19.31 13.50 12.60
CA ASN A 49 20.11 12.84 11.58
C ASN A 49 19.35 11.66 10.95
N ALA A 50 19.57 11.44 9.65
CA ALA A 50 18.80 10.50 8.84
C ALA A 50 19.02 9.05 9.26
N LYS A 51 20.24 8.72 9.70
CA LYS A 51 20.58 7.37 10.18
C LYS A 51 19.71 6.98 11.38
N ASP A 52 19.62 7.84 12.37
CA ASP A 52 18.78 7.60 13.55
C ASP A 52 17.30 7.72 13.23
N MET A 53 16.91 8.65 12.36
CA MET A 53 15.53 8.79 11.92
C MET A 53 15.01 7.50 11.28
N GLU A 54 15.78 6.90 10.36
CA GLU A 54 15.45 5.64 9.70
C GLU A 54 15.46 4.45 10.69
N ALA A 55 16.47 4.39 11.57
CA ALA A 55 16.60 3.27 12.49
C ALA A 55 15.54 3.27 13.62
N LYS A 56 15.15 4.47 14.10
CA LYS A 56 14.35 4.60 15.32
C LYS A 56 12.87 4.80 15.05
N ILE A 57 12.46 5.42 13.94
CA ILE A 57 11.06 5.84 13.73
C ILE A 57 10.31 4.86 12.80
N PRO A 58 9.29 4.14 13.31
CA PRO A 58 8.46 3.25 12.48
C PRO A 58 7.87 3.95 11.25
N GLY A 59 7.99 3.32 10.09
CA GLY A 59 7.43 3.83 8.84
C GLY A 59 8.30 4.87 8.11
N ILE A 60 9.41 5.30 8.70
CA ILE A 60 10.41 6.13 8.03
C ILE A 60 11.49 5.21 7.45
N GLY A 61 11.62 5.20 6.12
CA GLY A 61 12.76 4.57 5.44
C GLY A 61 13.73 5.63 4.90
N ARG A 62 14.84 5.19 4.31
CA ARG A 62 15.91 6.02 3.76
C ARG A 62 15.47 7.31 3.06
N TYR A 63 14.49 7.23 2.15
CA TYR A 63 13.95 8.42 1.45
C TYR A 63 13.34 9.43 2.43
N SER A 64 12.40 9.00 3.27
CA SER A 64 11.71 9.89 4.21
C SER A 64 12.67 10.44 5.27
N ALA A 65 13.65 9.65 5.71
CA ALA A 65 14.68 10.11 6.62
C ALA A 65 15.53 11.22 5.98
N GLY A 66 16.04 10.99 4.76
CA GLY A 66 16.79 12.00 4.01
C GLY A 66 15.97 13.27 3.75
N ALA A 67 14.70 13.13 3.38
CA ALA A 67 13.82 14.27 3.11
C ALA A 67 13.57 15.10 4.38
N ILE A 68 13.20 14.46 5.50
CA ILE A 68 12.94 15.18 6.75
C ILE A 68 14.22 15.85 7.26
N CYS A 69 15.35 15.14 7.28
CA CYS A 69 16.57 15.69 7.87
C CYS A 69 17.23 16.77 7.02
N SER A 70 17.22 16.63 5.70
CA SER A 70 17.73 17.70 4.83
C SER A 70 16.87 18.97 4.90
N ILE A 71 15.53 18.82 4.94
CA ILE A 71 14.61 19.97 4.94
C ILE A 71 14.51 20.63 6.32
N ALA A 72 14.32 19.84 7.37
CA ALA A 72 14.03 20.35 8.71
C ALA A 72 15.27 20.55 9.59
N TYR A 73 16.36 19.84 9.30
CA TYR A 73 17.59 19.85 10.10
C TYR A 73 18.84 20.25 9.32
N ALA A 74 18.70 20.62 8.03
CA ALA A 74 19.80 20.99 7.15
C ALA A 74 20.93 19.94 7.08
N GLU A 75 20.60 18.66 7.32
CA GLU A 75 21.57 17.57 7.19
C GLU A 75 21.87 17.33 5.70
N LYS A 76 23.17 17.24 5.34
CA LYS A 76 23.61 16.96 3.96
C LYS A 76 23.42 15.48 3.60
N VAL A 77 22.16 15.09 3.41
CA VAL A 77 21.75 13.73 3.04
C VAL A 77 20.89 13.75 1.78
N PRO A 78 21.10 12.81 0.85
CA PRO A 78 20.36 12.80 -0.41
C PRO A 78 18.93 12.29 -0.23
N VAL A 79 18.09 12.60 -1.21
CA VAL A 79 16.80 11.92 -1.43
C VAL A 79 16.77 11.25 -2.80
N LEU A 80 16.10 10.11 -2.88
CA LEU A 80 15.87 9.39 -4.14
C LEU A 80 14.44 8.85 -4.19
N ASP A 81 13.52 9.65 -4.71
CA ASP A 81 12.16 9.20 -5.05
C ASP A 81 12.08 8.76 -6.52
N GLY A 82 10.89 8.45 -7.02
CA GLY A 82 10.71 8.08 -8.43
C GLY A 82 11.05 9.20 -9.42
N ASN A 83 11.00 10.47 -9.00
CA ASN A 83 11.33 11.62 -9.82
C ASN A 83 12.84 11.82 -9.91
N VAL A 84 13.52 11.87 -8.77
CA VAL A 84 14.98 11.98 -8.68
C VAL A 84 15.64 10.74 -9.28
N HIS A 85 15.10 9.53 -9.07
CA HIS A 85 15.59 8.31 -9.72
C HIS A 85 15.62 8.48 -11.25
N ARG A 86 14.52 8.94 -11.84
CA ARG A 86 14.43 9.16 -13.30
C ARG A 86 15.37 10.27 -13.76
N LEU A 87 15.39 11.39 -13.04
CA LEU A 87 16.26 12.52 -13.33
C LEU A 87 17.73 12.10 -13.34
N MET A 88 18.19 11.44 -12.28
CA MET A 88 19.57 10.97 -12.15
C MET A 88 19.91 9.88 -13.17
N SER A 89 18.96 8.98 -13.47
CA SER A 89 19.17 7.96 -14.50
C SER A 89 19.43 8.58 -15.88
N ARG A 90 18.75 9.69 -16.21
CA ARG A 90 18.97 10.43 -17.46
C ARG A 90 20.22 11.30 -17.42
N LEU A 91 20.44 12.01 -16.30
CA LEU A 91 21.61 12.87 -16.10
C LEU A 91 22.91 12.08 -16.25
N LEU A 92 22.99 10.91 -15.62
CA LEU A 92 24.14 10.01 -15.65
C LEU A 92 24.15 9.06 -16.86
N MET A 93 23.16 9.14 -17.75
CA MET A 93 22.98 8.22 -18.89
C MET A 93 23.05 6.73 -18.49
N LEU A 94 22.41 6.38 -17.37
CA LEU A 94 22.50 5.06 -16.75
C LEU A 94 21.49 4.08 -17.36
N HIS A 95 21.88 3.42 -18.44
CA HIS A 95 21.08 2.38 -19.10
C HIS A 95 21.25 1.02 -18.41
N ALA A 96 20.59 0.85 -17.26
CA ALA A 96 20.64 -0.37 -16.47
C ALA A 96 19.29 -0.69 -15.80
N ASN A 97 19.13 -1.91 -15.31
CA ASN A 97 17.93 -2.31 -14.56
C ASN A 97 17.71 -1.36 -13.37
N PRO A 98 16.61 -0.59 -13.33
CA PRO A 98 16.41 0.48 -12.34
C PRO A 98 16.23 -0.01 -10.91
N LYS A 99 15.96 -1.32 -10.73
CA LYS A 99 15.73 -1.95 -9.43
C LYS A 99 16.95 -2.72 -8.92
N ALA A 100 17.98 -2.90 -9.75
CA ALA A 100 19.18 -3.61 -9.33
C ALA A 100 19.94 -2.79 -8.29
N LYS A 101 20.49 -3.46 -7.28
CA LYS A 101 21.25 -2.80 -6.20
C LYS A 101 22.40 -1.92 -6.74
N PRO A 102 23.25 -2.38 -7.69
CA PRO A 102 24.33 -1.54 -8.22
C PRO A 102 23.82 -0.24 -8.87
N THR A 103 22.73 -0.32 -9.64
CA THR A 103 22.07 0.86 -10.23
C THR A 103 21.60 1.83 -9.15
N LEU A 104 20.91 1.32 -8.12
CA LEU A 104 20.43 2.15 -7.02
C LEU A 104 21.58 2.80 -6.24
N ASP A 105 22.67 2.06 -5.99
CA ASP A 105 23.85 2.57 -5.29
C ASP A 105 24.50 3.74 -6.08
N ILE A 106 24.60 3.64 -7.41
CA ILE A 106 25.08 4.74 -8.27
C ILE A 106 24.16 5.95 -8.18
N LEU A 107 22.85 5.76 -8.27
CA LEU A 107 21.89 6.86 -8.23
C LEU A 107 21.88 7.56 -6.87
N TRP A 108 21.98 6.80 -5.77
CA TRP A 108 22.12 7.35 -4.43
C TRP A 108 23.43 8.13 -4.28
N ALA A 109 24.55 7.60 -4.76
CA ALA A 109 25.84 8.29 -4.73
C ALA A 109 25.82 9.58 -5.57
N GLY A 110 25.20 9.54 -6.75
CA GLY A 110 25.01 10.73 -7.59
C GLY A 110 24.19 11.81 -6.87
N ALA A 111 23.06 11.43 -6.27
CA ALA A 111 22.25 12.36 -5.48
C ALA A 111 23.02 12.91 -4.26
N GLU A 112 23.84 12.07 -3.60
CA GLU A 112 24.71 12.49 -2.50
C GLU A 112 25.71 13.55 -2.94
N LYS A 113 26.30 13.40 -4.12
CA LYS A 113 27.20 14.41 -4.68
C LYS A 113 26.50 15.73 -4.99
N MET A 114 25.24 15.71 -5.40
CA MET A 114 24.46 16.94 -5.65
C MET A 114 24.23 17.74 -4.36
N VAL A 115 23.98 17.07 -3.23
CA VAL A 115 23.74 17.73 -1.93
C VAL A 115 25.03 18.02 -1.14
N ALA A 116 26.13 17.35 -1.48
CA ALA A 116 27.42 17.52 -0.81
C ALA A 116 28.19 18.75 -1.28
N VAL A 117 27.72 19.46 -2.32
CA VAL A 117 28.36 20.67 -2.84
C VAL A 117 28.55 21.67 -1.71
N GLU A 118 29.79 22.06 -1.47
CA GLU A 118 30.09 23.15 -0.53
C GLU A 118 29.81 24.48 -1.23
N GLY A 119 29.17 25.40 -0.51
CA GLY A 119 28.82 26.70 -1.06
C GLY A 119 30.07 27.46 -1.53
N SER A 120 29.95 28.18 -2.64
CA SER A 120 30.90 29.23 -2.97
C SER A 120 30.52 30.52 -2.22
N PRO A 121 31.49 31.42 -1.97
CA PRO A 121 31.20 32.75 -1.43
C PRO A 121 30.23 33.57 -2.30
N GLU A 122 30.12 33.22 -3.58
CA GLU A 122 29.33 33.93 -4.59
C GLU A 122 27.85 33.50 -4.60
N SER A 123 27.51 32.38 -3.93
CA SER A 123 26.15 31.84 -3.88
C SER A 123 25.76 31.34 -2.48
N PRO A 124 25.66 32.23 -1.48
CA PRO A 124 25.36 31.85 -0.10
C PRO A 124 23.96 31.23 0.09
N ASP A 125 22.99 31.57 -0.76
CA ASP A 125 21.62 31.05 -0.66
C ASP A 125 21.47 29.60 -1.20
N PHE A 126 22.45 29.10 -1.97
CA PHE A 126 22.43 27.75 -2.56
C PHE A 126 23.05 26.67 -1.65
N GLN A 127 23.00 26.90 -0.34
CA GLN A 127 23.73 26.07 0.65
C GLN A 127 22.85 25.08 1.40
N ASN A 128 21.53 25.19 1.29
CA ASN A 128 20.62 24.35 2.06
C ASN A 128 20.36 23.00 1.35
N PRO A 129 20.79 21.86 1.92
CA PRO A 129 20.57 20.55 1.30
C PRO A 129 19.09 20.22 1.11
N GLY A 130 18.21 20.77 1.95
CA GLY A 130 16.76 20.65 1.82
C GLY A 130 16.23 21.28 0.53
N ASP A 131 16.75 22.44 0.14
CA ASP A 131 16.34 23.15 -1.07
C ASP A 131 16.89 22.45 -2.32
N ILE A 132 18.11 21.93 -2.27
CA ILE A 132 18.68 21.11 -3.35
C ILE A 132 17.82 19.86 -3.57
N ASN A 133 17.50 19.12 -2.51
CA ASN A 133 16.67 17.92 -2.60
C ASN A 133 15.27 18.24 -3.16
N GLN A 134 14.64 19.33 -2.70
CA GLN A 134 13.35 19.77 -3.22
C GLN A 134 13.44 20.19 -4.69
N ALA A 135 14.49 20.91 -5.09
CA ALA A 135 14.72 21.30 -6.47
C ALA A 135 14.90 20.09 -7.39
N LEU A 136 15.61 19.04 -6.94
CA LEU A 136 15.75 17.80 -7.71
C LEU A 136 14.41 17.06 -7.88
N ILE A 137 13.61 16.97 -6.81
CA ILE A 137 12.26 16.38 -6.87
C ILE A 137 11.37 17.18 -7.83
N GLU A 138 11.37 18.50 -7.69
CA GLU A 138 10.56 19.42 -8.49
C GLU A 138 10.96 19.37 -9.97
N LEU A 139 12.26 19.42 -10.27
CA LEU A 139 12.77 19.30 -11.63
C LEU A 139 12.37 17.96 -12.26
N GLY A 140 12.45 16.87 -11.51
CA GLY A 140 11.95 15.57 -11.94
C GLY A 140 10.45 15.57 -12.23
N SER A 141 9.66 16.27 -11.41
CA SER A 141 8.20 16.35 -11.51
C SER A 141 7.73 17.23 -12.69
N THR A 142 8.32 18.41 -12.87
CA THR A 142 7.78 19.46 -13.75
C THR A 142 8.51 19.62 -15.08
N VAL A 143 9.77 19.19 -15.18
CA VAL A 143 10.59 19.34 -16.40
C VAL A 143 10.99 17.97 -16.95
N CYS A 144 11.69 17.17 -16.16
CA CYS A 144 12.19 15.85 -16.54
C CYS A 144 11.10 14.78 -16.38
N LYS A 145 9.94 15.01 -17.01
CA LYS A 145 8.73 14.17 -16.94
C LYS A 145 8.95 12.78 -17.53
N VAL A 146 8.08 11.84 -17.18
CA VAL A 146 8.11 10.46 -17.70
C VAL A 146 8.05 10.46 -19.22
N GLN A 147 7.12 11.22 -19.79
CA GLN A 147 6.93 11.42 -21.23
C GLN A 147 7.09 12.91 -21.56
N ASN A 148 7.55 13.19 -22.79
CA ASN A 148 7.73 14.55 -23.31
C ASN A 148 8.48 15.49 -22.35
N PRO A 149 9.69 15.13 -21.87
CA PRO A 149 10.46 16.00 -21.00
C PRO A 149 10.89 17.28 -21.73
N SER A 150 10.88 18.41 -21.03
CA SER A 150 11.28 19.71 -21.58
C SER A 150 12.81 19.89 -21.52
N CYS A 151 13.56 19.04 -22.23
CA CYS A 151 15.01 18.97 -22.13
C CYS A 151 15.71 20.28 -22.54
N SER A 152 15.22 20.97 -23.57
CA SER A 152 15.81 22.23 -24.04
C SER A 152 15.77 23.34 -22.99
N SER A 153 14.73 23.40 -22.16
CA SER A 153 14.60 24.37 -21.06
C SER A 153 15.07 23.83 -19.71
N CYS A 154 15.59 22.61 -19.65
CA CYS A 154 16.08 22.02 -18.42
C CYS A 154 17.39 22.72 -17.99
N PRO A 155 17.49 23.21 -16.73
CA PRO A 155 18.72 23.85 -16.25
C PRO A 155 19.92 22.90 -16.23
N LEU A 156 19.70 21.58 -16.24
CA LEU A 156 20.76 20.57 -16.27
C LEU A 156 21.08 20.06 -17.68
N ASN A 157 20.55 20.67 -18.74
CA ASN A 157 20.64 20.13 -20.10
C ASN A 157 22.09 19.96 -20.60
N GLN A 158 23.01 20.87 -20.23
CA GLN A 158 24.42 20.84 -20.61
C GLN A 158 25.16 19.64 -20.02
N TRP A 159 24.75 19.20 -18.82
CA TRP A 159 25.37 18.07 -18.10
C TRP A 159 24.58 16.77 -18.23
N CYS A 160 23.42 16.78 -18.89
CA CYS A 160 22.58 15.60 -19.03
C CYS A 160 23.12 14.69 -20.13
N GLY A 161 23.80 13.60 -19.73
CA GLY A 161 24.38 12.64 -20.66
C GLY A 161 23.36 12.09 -21.66
N ALA A 162 22.13 11.79 -21.20
CA ALA A 162 21.06 11.36 -22.11
C ALA A 162 20.71 12.45 -23.14
N TYR A 163 20.55 13.70 -22.73
CA TYR A 163 20.19 14.76 -23.69
C TYR A 163 21.34 15.07 -24.65
N GLN A 164 22.57 15.15 -24.15
CA GLN A 164 23.75 15.34 -24.98
C GLN A 164 23.90 14.22 -26.02
N LYS A 165 23.59 12.97 -25.65
CA LYS A 165 23.58 11.85 -26.59
C LYS A 165 22.53 11.99 -27.70
N THR A 166 21.37 12.59 -27.42
CA THR A 166 20.36 12.86 -28.47
C THR A 166 20.77 13.99 -29.42
N LEU A 167 21.67 14.89 -29.00
CA LEU A 167 22.18 15.96 -29.85
C LEU A 167 23.38 15.51 -30.70
N ASN A 168 24.19 14.58 -30.19
CA ASN A 168 25.43 14.12 -30.79
C ASN A 168 25.29 12.69 -31.34
N ASP A 169 25.12 12.56 -32.66
CA ASP A 169 25.03 11.28 -33.36
C ASP A 169 26.40 10.67 -33.72
N GLN A 170 27.48 11.19 -33.15
CA GLN A 170 28.82 10.67 -33.40
C GLN A 170 29.01 9.33 -32.68
N PRO A 171 29.53 8.30 -33.35
CA PRO A 171 29.97 7.07 -32.70
C PRO A 171 31.16 7.40 -31.81
N GLN A 172 30.94 7.35 -30.49
CA GLN A 172 32.04 7.48 -29.55
C GLN A 172 32.63 6.08 -29.36
N GLU A 173 33.71 5.80 -30.09
CA GLU A 173 34.56 4.65 -29.80
C GLU A 173 35.54 5.01 -28.68
N ASP A 174 35.91 3.95 -27.96
CA ASP A 174 36.97 3.83 -26.97
C ASP A 174 36.58 4.05 -25.49
N ILE A 175 36.37 2.94 -24.80
CA ILE A 175 36.55 2.83 -23.36
C ILE A 175 37.06 1.42 -23.09
N GLU A 176 38.34 1.29 -22.74
CA GLU A 176 38.97 0.01 -22.36
C GLU A 176 38.31 -0.67 -21.15
N ASP A 177 37.31 -0.06 -20.52
CA ASP A 177 36.46 -0.65 -19.49
C ASP A 177 34.97 -0.48 -19.82
N LEU A 178 34.37 -1.48 -20.48
CA LEU A 178 32.91 -1.56 -20.57
C LEU A 178 32.33 -1.55 -19.16
N CYS A 179 31.46 -0.57 -18.89
CA CYS A 179 30.68 -0.54 -17.65
C CYS A 179 29.96 -1.88 -17.48
N THR A 180 30.27 -2.60 -16.40
CA THR A 180 29.70 -3.94 -16.12
C THR A 180 28.24 -3.89 -15.66
N ILE A 181 27.70 -2.70 -15.43
CA ILE A 181 26.33 -2.46 -14.95
C ILE A 181 25.40 -2.05 -16.09
N CYS A 182 25.89 -1.28 -17.06
CA CYS A 182 25.08 -0.75 -18.14
C CYS A 182 24.90 -1.77 -19.27
N GLU A 183 23.68 -1.87 -19.78
CA GLU A 183 23.41 -2.53 -21.04
C GLU A 183 23.73 -1.57 -22.21
N PRO A 184 24.15 -2.07 -23.38
CA PRO A 184 24.38 -1.23 -24.55
C PRO A 184 23.13 -0.40 -24.91
N LEU A 185 23.36 0.84 -25.32
CA LEU A 185 22.27 1.71 -25.79
C LEU A 185 21.74 1.23 -27.15
N PRO A 186 20.42 1.31 -27.41
CA PRO A 186 19.87 1.02 -28.72
C PRO A 186 20.35 2.05 -29.76
N ALA A 187 20.41 1.64 -31.03
CA ALA A 187 20.85 2.51 -32.13
C ALA A 187 20.00 3.77 -32.26
N THR A 188 18.68 3.65 -32.07
CA THR A 188 17.78 4.80 -31.94
C THR A 188 17.56 5.09 -30.47
N PHE A 189 18.26 6.10 -29.95
CA PHE A 189 18.19 6.47 -28.53
C PHE A 189 17.31 7.70 -28.31
N ASP A 190 16.48 7.65 -27.26
CA ASP A 190 15.74 8.80 -26.74
C ASP A 190 15.86 8.86 -25.21
N VAL A 191 15.84 10.08 -24.66
CA VAL A 191 15.96 10.30 -23.20
C VAL A 191 14.91 9.55 -22.38
N THR A 192 13.73 9.27 -22.95
CA THR A 192 12.65 8.54 -22.27
C THR A 192 12.89 7.04 -22.15
N MET A 193 13.90 6.50 -22.84
CA MET A 193 14.37 5.13 -22.64
C MET A 193 15.08 4.94 -21.29
N LEU A 194 15.43 6.05 -20.61
CA LEU A 194 16.02 6.07 -19.28
C LEU A 194 15.01 6.61 -18.24
N PRO A 195 14.87 5.95 -17.07
CA PRO A 195 15.44 4.64 -16.74
C PRO A 195 14.79 3.51 -17.56
N MET A 196 15.47 2.37 -17.68
CA MET A 196 14.90 1.19 -18.34
C MET A 196 13.55 0.81 -17.71
N LYS A 197 12.64 0.28 -18.53
CA LYS A 197 11.32 -0.13 -18.05
C LYS A 197 11.46 -1.31 -17.09
N ALA A 198 11.15 -1.10 -15.82
CA ALA A 198 11.15 -2.19 -14.85
C ALA A 198 10.11 -3.25 -15.23
N GLU A 199 10.52 -4.51 -15.28
CA GLU A 199 9.59 -5.62 -15.43
C GLU A 199 8.59 -5.62 -14.26
N LYS A 200 7.30 -5.66 -14.61
CA LYS A 200 6.21 -5.77 -13.65
C LYS A 200 5.73 -7.21 -13.65
N LYS A 201 5.77 -7.87 -12.49
CA LYS A 201 5.10 -9.16 -12.31
C LYS A 201 3.61 -8.97 -12.62
N LYS A 202 3.01 -9.92 -13.34
CA LYS A 202 1.57 -9.91 -13.62
C LYS A 202 0.82 -9.89 -12.29
N ALA A 203 -0.06 -8.91 -12.12
CA ALA A 203 -0.92 -8.84 -10.93
C ALA A 203 -1.80 -10.10 -10.88
N ARG A 204 -1.96 -10.67 -9.69
CA ARG A 204 -2.86 -11.81 -9.50
C ARG A 204 -4.30 -11.36 -9.71
N GLU A 205 -5.11 -12.21 -10.32
CA GLU A 205 -6.55 -12.01 -10.43
C GLU A 205 -7.25 -12.81 -9.34
N GLU A 206 -8.15 -12.16 -8.61
CA GLU A 206 -8.92 -12.75 -7.52
C GLU A 206 -10.40 -12.38 -7.68
N VAL A 207 -11.28 -13.31 -7.35
CA VAL A 207 -12.73 -13.09 -7.40
C VAL A 207 -13.30 -13.42 -6.02
N ASP A 208 -13.93 -12.44 -5.39
CA ASP A 208 -14.56 -12.58 -4.09
C ASP A 208 -16.07 -12.36 -4.20
N LEU A 209 -16.84 -13.19 -3.50
CA LEU A 209 -18.27 -13.03 -3.37
C LEU A 209 -18.57 -12.10 -2.18
N VAL A 210 -19.33 -11.03 -2.43
CA VAL A 210 -19.77 -10.07 -1.41
C VAL A 210 -21.28 -10.22 -1.22
N ASN A 211 -21.70 -10.48 0.01
CA ASN A 211 -23.10 -10.62 0.37
C ASN A 211 -23.55 -9.37 1.12
N VAL A 212 -24.38 -8.55 0.47
CA VAL A 212 -25.14 -7.51 1.14
C VAL A 212 -26.33 -8.19 1.80
N VAL A 213 -26.22 -8.46 3.10
CA VAL A 213 -27.28 -9.13 3.86
C VAL A 213 -28.16 -8.07 4.51
N GLU A 214 -29.42 -8.06 4.08
CA GLU A 214 -30.49 -7.26 4.67
C GLU A 214 -31.40 -8.15 5.51
N TRP A 215 -31.81 -7.68 6.68
CA TRP A 215 -32.88 -8.28 7.47
C TRP A 215 -34.04 -7.31 7.60
N ARG A 216 -35.26 -7.87 7.52
CA ARG A 216 -36.53 -7.17 7.78
C ARG A 216 -37.49 -8.11 8.51
N GLU A 217 -38.32 -7.56 9.39
CA GLU A 217 -39.31 -8.35 10.14
C GLU A 217 -40.35 -9.00 9.20
N THR A 218 -40.97 -8.18 8.33
CA THR A 218 -41.94 -8.63 7.33
C THR A 218 -41.74 -7.92 5.98
N ARG A 219 -42.35 -8.47 4.93
CA ARG A 219 -42.29 -7.91 3.58
C ARG A 219 -43.02 -6.56 3.54
N GLY A 220 -42.26 -5.47 3.56
CA GLY A 220 -42.78 -4.09 3.57
C GLY A 220 -42.51 -3.31 4.86
N SER A 221 -41.79 -3.89 5.83
CA SER A 221 -41.34 -3.14 7.01
C SER A 221 -40.47 -1.94 6.58
N PRO A 222 -40.69 -0.74 7.16
CA PRO A 222 -39.87 0.43 6.88
C PRO A 222 -38.45 0.29 7.43
N GLU A 223 -38.26 -0.52 8.48
CA GLU A 223 -36.96 -0.74 9.11
C GLU A 223 -36.16 -1.79 8.34
N ARG A 224 -35.02 -1.37 7.80
CA ARG A 224 -34.09 -2.21 7.06
C ARG A 224 -32.78 -2.27 7.81
N TRP A 225 -32.39 -3.48 8.18
CA TRP A 225 -31.14 -3.73 8.90
C TRP A 225 -30.13 -4.39 7.99
N PHE A 226 -28.88 -3.97 8.08
CA PHE A 226 -27.78 -4.51 7.28
C PHE A 226 -26.72 -5.13 8.19
N LEU A 227 -26.21 -6.28 7.77
CA LEU A 227 -25.11 -6.94 8.47
C LEU A 227 -23.78 -6.35 8.01
N VAL A 228 -23.03 -5.78 8.95
CA VAL A 228 -21.71 -5.21 8.70
C VAL A 228 -20.66 -5.93 9.55
N VAL A 229 -19.49 -6.19 8.96
CA VAL A 229 -18.40 -6.92 9.62
C VAL A 229 -17.12 -6.09 9.58
N LYS A 230 -16.49 -5.86 10.75
CA LYS A 230 -15.15 -5.24 10.80
C LYS A 230 -14.12 -6.26 10.30
N ARG A 231 -13.23 -5.79 9.42
CA ARG A 231 -12.16 -6.64 8.90
C ARG A 231 -11.08 -6.87 9.97
N PRO A 232 -10.47 -8.07 10.05
CA PRO A 232 -9.37 -8.31 10.97
C PRO A 232 -8.23 -7.31 10.78
N GLU A 233 -7.64 -6.82 11.88
CA GLU A 233 -6.59 -5.78 11.88
C GLU A 233 -5.36 -6.13 11.02
N LYS A 234 -5.08 -7.43 10.84
CA LYS A 234 -3.93 -7.95 10.08
C LYS A 234 -4.16 -8.09 8.57
N ALA A 235 -5.35 -7.75 8.05
CA ALA A 235 -5.63 -7.86 6.62
C ALA A 235 -4.97 -6.70 5.85
N SER A 236 -4.02 -7.04 4.97
CA SER A 236 -3.08 -6.11 4.33
C SER A 236 -3.61 -5.31 3.13
N LEU A 237 -4.81 -5.61 2.63
CA LEU A 237 -5.30 -5.04 1.36
C LEU A 237 -6.13 -3.76 1.54
N ILE A 238 -6.97 -3.69 2.59
CA ILE A 238 -7.78 -2.52 2.99
C ILE A 238 -8.05 -2.70 4.49
N GLN A 239 -7.91 -1.65 5.30
CA GLN A 239 -8.44 -1.61 6.68
C GLN A 239 -9.75 -0.81 6.64
N GLY A 240 -10.83 -1.35 7.22
CA GLY A 240 -12.18 -0.76 7.16
C GLY A 240 -13.28 -1.82 7.11
N LEU A 241 -14.52 -1.40 7.40
CA LEU A 241 -15.70 -2.27 7.42
C LEU A 241 -16.04 -2.78 6.01
N GLU A 242 -16.38 -4.06 5.91
CA GLU A 242 -16.98 -4.66 4.71
C GLU A 242 -18.45 -5.00 5.00
N LEU A 243 -19.30 -4.79 3.99
CA LEU A 243 -20.54 -5.56 3.88
C LEU A 243 -20.12 -7.00 3.59
N SER A 244 -20.51 -7.90 4.47
CA SER A 244 -19.87 -9.19 4.72
C SER A 244 -19.55 -10.04 3.46
N PRO A 245 -18.35 -10.64 3.34
CA PRO A 245 -18.19 -11.91 2.64
C PRO A 245 -18.57 -13.02 3.63
N ALA A 246 -19.85 -13.14 3.96
CA ALA A 246 -20.30 -14.23 4.82
C ALA A 246 -20.04 -15.56 4.11
N LYS A 247 -19.01 -16.31 4.50
CA LYS A 247 -18.92 -17.75 4.23
C LYS A 247 -19.90 -18.45 5.16
N MET A 248 -21.18 -18.34 4.85
CA MET A 248 -22.19 -19.19 5.48
C MET A 248 -21.98 -20.61 4.94
N LYS A 249 -21.56 -21.55 5.79
CA LYS A 249 -21.62 -22.98 5.46
C LYS A 249 -23.08 -23.38 5.41
N MET A 250 -23.71 -23.21 4.26
CA MET A 250 -25.00 -23.80 3.98
C MET A 250 -24.77 -25.08 3.20
N LYS A 251 -25.35 -26.19 3.67
CA LYS A 251 -25.37 -27.45 2.93
C LYS A 251 -26.19 -27.23 1.66
N THR A 252 -25.54 -26.95 0.54
CA THR A 252 -26.16 -27.02 -0.77
C THR A 252 -26.45 -28.49 -1.07
N LYS A 253 -27.71 -28.90 -0.87
CA LYS A 253 -28.23 -30.12 -1.48
C LYS A 253 -28.13 -29.90 -2.99
N LYS A 254 -27.29 -30.69 -3.65
CA LYS A 254 -27.20 -30.81 -5.11
C LYS A 254 -28.60 -30.87 -5.71
N GLU A 255 -28.79 -30.15 -6.81
CA GLU A 255 -29.96 -30.22 -7.69
C GLU A 255 -30.41 -31.67 -7.88
N LYS A 256 -31.59 -31.99 -7.35
CA LYS A 256 -32.42 -33.11 -7.78
C LYS A 256 -33.87 -32.66 -7.71
N LYS A 257 -34.55 -32.77 -8.86
CA LYS A 257 -36.01 -32.78 -9.01
C LYS A 257 -36.64 -33.88 -8.15
N CYS A 258 -37.93 -33.70 -7.90
CA CYS A 258 -38.93 -34.55 -7.24
C CYS A 258 -39.12 -34.36 -5.73
N ASP A 259 -40.32 -33.85 -5.45
CA ASP A 259 -41.35 -34.38 -4.55
C ASP A 259 -41.09 -34.42 -3.04
N ASP A 260 -42.11 -33.94 -2.33
CA ASP A 260 -42.38 -33.96 -0.89
C ASP A 260 -41.35 -34.66 0.01
N ALA A 261 -40.74 -33.89 0.92
CA ALA A 261 -40.50 -34.31 2.29
C ALA A 261 -40.00 -33.12 3.15
N SER A 262 -40.79 -32.87 4.20
CA SER A 262 -40.54 -32.10 5.43
C SER A 262 -39.09 -31.73 5.76
N VAL A 263 -38.90 -30.44 6.04
CA VAL A 263 -37.69 -29.89 6.67
C VAL A 263 -37.99 -29.74 8.16
N GLU A 264 -37.19 -30.39 9.01
CA GLU A 264 -37.24 -30.14 10.46
C GLU A 264 -36.69 -28.74 10.75
N ASP A 265 -37.56 -27.92 11.34
CA ASP A 265 -37.34 -26.53 11.70
C ASP A 265 -36.27 -26.40 12.79
N GLY A 266 -35.19 -25.68 12.44
CA GLY A 266 -34.31 -25.05 13.42
C GLY A 266 -34.96 -23.76 13.92
N ASP A 267 -35.35 -23.81 15.19
CA ASP A 267 -36.03 -22.85 16.06
C ASP A 267 -35.57 -21.38 16.03
N ASP A 268 -35.88 -20.62 14.96
CA ASP A 268 -35.91 -19.14 15.01
C ASP A 268 -36.79 -18.46 13.93
N GLY A 269 -37.54 -19.19 13.10
CA GLY A 269 -38.53 -18.58 12.17
C GLY A 269 -37.97 -17.65 11.08
N ILE A 270 -36.65 -17.60 10.88
CA ILE A 270 -35.99 -16.78 9.85
C ILE A 270 -35.81 -17.55 8.55
N ARG A 271 -36.15 -16.91 7.43
CA ARG A 271 -35.99 -17.47 6.09
C ARG A 271 -35.28 -16.50 5.13
N ILE A 272 -34.60 -17.06 4.14
CA ILE A 272 -34.11 -16.29 2.99
C ILE A 272 -35.30 -16.05 2.07
N SER A 273 -35.72 -14.79 1.95
CA SER A 273 -36.83 -14.41 1.07
C SER A 273 -36.38 -14.16 -0.36
N GLN A 274 -35.16 -13.63 -0.56
CA GLN A 274 -34.66 -13.27 -1.87
C GLN A 274 -33.13 -13.30 -1.91
N VAL A 275 -32.59 -13.71 -3.07
CA VAL A 275 -31.17 -13.55 -3.43
C VAL A 275 -31.11 -12.93 -4.82
N ILE A 276 -30.54 -11.73 -4.92
CA ILE A 276 -30.44 -10.97 -6.18
C ILE A 276 -28.97 -10.80 -6.53
N SER A 277 -28.58 -11.21 -7.73
CA SER A 277 -27.26 -10.85 -8.26
C SER A 277 -27.27 -9.39 -8.67
N VAL A 278 -26.44 -8.55 -8.03
CA VAL A 278 -26.37 -7.11 -8.28
C VAL A 278 -25.39 -6.80 -9.42
N GLY A 279 -24.29 -7.55 -9.49
CA GLY A 279 -23.27 -7.42 -10.54
C GLY A 279 -21.84 -7.57 -10.01
N ASP A 280 -20.89 -7.45 -10.93
CA ASP A 280 -19.45 -7.57 -10.63
C ASP A 280 -18.82 -6.16 -10.56
N VAL A 281 -18.05 -5.88 -9.51
CA VAL A 281 -17.30 -4.64 -9.31
C VAL A 281 -15.81 -4.95 -9.34
N LEU A 282 -15.08 -4.40 -10.30
CA LEU A 282 -13.64 -4.57 -10.40
C LEU A 282 -12.89 -3.50 -9.58
N HIS A 283 -12.07 -3.94 -8.64
CA HIS A 283 -11.14 -3.10 -7.89
C HIS A 283 -9.70 -3.46 -8.26
N VAL A 284 -8.92 -2.48 -8.73
CA VAL A 284 -7.53 -2.69 -9.17
C VAL A 284 -6.55 -2.17 -8.12
N PHE A 285 -5.83 -3.08 -7.47
CA PHE A 285 -4.69 -2.77 -6.61
C PHE A 285 -3.38 -2.93 -7.39
N SER A 286 -2.27 -2.40 -6.85
CA SER A 286 -0.96 -2.48 -7.50
C SER A 286 -0.43 -3.91 -7.69
N HIS A 287 -0.90 -4.87 -6.90
CA HIS A 287 -0.42 -6.27 -6.92
C HIS A 287 -1.54 -7.30 -7.14
N VAL A 288 -2.81 -6.89 -7.07
CA VAL A 288 -3.98 -7.76 -7.24
C VAL A 288 -5.06 -7.01 -8.01
N LYS A 289 -5.68 -7.66 -8.98
CA LYS A 289 -6.95 -7.23 -9.59
C LYS A 289 -8.06 -8.06 -8.96
N LYS A 290 -8.95 -7.42 -8.22
CA LYS A 290 -9.97 -8.09 -7.44
C LYS A 290 -11.36 -7.79 -7.99
N THR A 291 -12.10 -8.82 -8.38
CA THR A 291 -13.48 -8.69 -8.81
C THR A 291 -14.40 -9.08 -7.67
N TYR A 292 -15.21 -8.15 -7.21
CA TYR A 292 -16.24 -8.36 -6.20
C TYR A 292 -17.56 -8.70 -6.88
N ARG A 293 -17.97 -9.97 -6.82
CA ARG A 293 -19.29 -10.40 -7.26
C ARG A 293 -20.29 -10.11 -6.15
N THR A 294 -21.18 -9.17 -6.38
CA THR A 294 -22.08 -8.69 -5.33
C THR A 294 -23.45 -9.34 -5.45
N GLN A 295 -23.92 -9.89 -4.34
CA GLN A 295 -25.26 -10.44 -4.20
C GLN A 295 -25.97 -9.76 -3.03
N TRP A 296 -27.25 -9.46 -3.22
CA TRP A 296 -28.12 -8.93 -2.18
C TRP A 296 -29.01 -10.07 -1.66
N VAL A 297 -28.84 -10.38 -0.38
CA VAL A 297 -29.55 -11.46 0.32
C VAL A 297 -30.51 -10.82 1.31
N VAL A 298 -31.80 -11.15 1.21
CA VAL A 298 -32.85 -10.60 2.08
C VAL A 298 -33.38 -11.69 3.01
N LEU A 299 -33.23 -11.47 4.30
CA LEU A 299 -33.74 -12.31 5.39
C LEU A 299 -35.06 -11.75 5.92
N GLU A 300 -36.02 -12.62 6.17
CA GLU A 300 -37.34 -12.28 6.74
C GLU A 300 -37.68 -13.17 7.94
N GLY A 301 -38.40 -12.64 8.92
CA GLY A 301 -38.87 -13.37 10.10
C GLY A 301 -37.90 -13.29 11.29
N GLY A 302 -38.18 -14.05 12.36
CA GLY A 302 -37.35 -14.07 13.57
C GLY A 302 -37.75 -13.12 14.70
N GLY A 303 -38.95 -12.55 14.64
CA GLY A 303 -39.46 -11.65 15.67
C GLY A 303 -39.17 -10.16 15.40
N PRO A 304 -39.40 -9.28 16.39
CA PRO A 304 -39.37 -7.81 16.20
C PRO A 304 -37.95 -7.23 16.12
N SER A 305 -36.91 -8.04 16.30
CA SER A 305 -35.51 -7.60 16.32
C SER A 305 -34.64 -8.48 15.43
N PRO A 306 -33.52 -7.96 14.89
CA PRO A 306 -32.61 -8.74 14.06
C PRO A 306 -32.09 -9.99 14.78
N PRO A 307 -31.83 -11.10 14.06
CA PRO A 307 -31.32 -12.33 14.64
C PRO A 307 -30.03 -12.13 15.43
N ALA A 308 -29.92 -12.88 16.53
CA ALA A 308 -28.66 -13.00 17.24
C ALA A 308 -27.58 -13.59 16.31
N LEU A 309 -26.42 -12.93 16.28
CA LEU A 309 -25.27 -13.39 15.51
C LEU A 309 -24.53 -14.45 16.33
N LEU A 310 -24.56 -15.69 15.87
CA LEU A 310 -23.82 -16.77 16.52
C LEU A 310 -22.31 -16.62 16.25
N ALA A 311 -21.50 -16.66 17.30
CA ALA A 311 -20.05 -16.69 17.17
C ALA A 311 -19.62 -17.92 16.33
N PRO A 312 -18.68 -17.77 15.39
CA PRO A 312 -18.24 -18.87 14.54
C PRO A 312 -17.58 -19.95 15.41
N LYS A 313 -18.12 -21.17 15.37
CA LYS A 313 -17.50 -22.34 16.01
C LYS A 313 -16.09 -22.56 15.41
N PRO A 314 -15.06 -22.82 16.23
CA PRO A 314 -13.73 -23.13 15.71
C PRO A 314 -13.80 -24.38 14.83
N THR A 315 -13.42 -24.22 13.56
CA THR A 315 -13.31 -25.35 12.63
C THR A 315 -12.27 -26.36 13.14
N PRO A 316 -12.57 -27.67 13.22
CA PRO A 316 -11.55 -28.66 13.51
C PRO A 316 -10.52 -28.63 12.38
N THR A 317 -9.27 -28.36 12.73
CA THR A 317 -8.13 -28.51 11.83
C THR A 317 -7.98 -29.98 11.50
N GLY A 318 -8.36 -30.37 10.28
CA GLY A 318 -8.05 -31.70 9.77
C GLY A 318 -6.55 -31.85 9.64
N ASP A 319 -5.97 -32.70 10.49
CA ASP A 319 -4.59 -33.16 10.37
C ASP A 319 -4.40 -33.81 8.99
N LYS A 320 -3.54 -33.20 8.16
CA LYS A 320 -2.93 -33.91 7.03
C LYS A 320 -1.81 -34.79 7.60
N PRO A 321 -1.70 -36.06 7.18
CA PRO A 321 -0.60 -36.91 7.64
C PRO A 321 0.75 -36.36 7.14
N PRO A 322 1.84 -36.52 7.92
CA PRO A 322 3.12 -35.92 7.60
C PRO A 322 3.80 -36.68 6.46
N VAL A 323 4.17 -35.97 5.40
CA VAL A 323 5.13 -36.45 4.40
C VAL A 323 6.53 -36.38 5.02
N LYS A 324 7.21 -37.52 5.10
CA LYS A 324 8.58 -37.65 5.61
C LYS A 324 9.56 -36.91 4.69
N GLY A 325 10.30 -35.94 5.25
CA GLY A 325 11.43 -35.26 4.59
C GLY A 325 12.38 -34.64 5.62
N LYS A 326 13.67 -34.92 5.48
CA LYS A 326 14.74 -34.84 6.49
C LYS A 326 14.97 -33.45 7.12
N ARG A 327 15.33 -33.49 8.42
CA ARG A 327 15.85 -32.42 9.29
C ARG A 327 17.09 -31.72 8.73
N LYS A 328 17.21 -30.40 8.96
CA LYS A 328 18.38 -29.74 9.60
C LYS A 328 17.89 -28.56 10.45
N ALA A 329 18.49 -28.43 11.64
CA ALA A 329 18.06 -27.56 12.73
C ALA A 329 18.76 -26.19 12.71
N SER A 330 18.07 -25.14 13.16
CA SER A 330 18.68 -24.08 14.00
C SER A 330 17.62 -23.26 14.74
N ALA A 331 17.91 -23.05 16.03
CA ALA A 331 17.52 -22.06 17.04
C ALA A 331 16.10 -21.45 17.08
N ALA A 332 15.52 -21.53 18.29
CA ALA A 332 14.18 -21.13 18.68
C ALA A 332 14.04 -19.62 18.99
N VAL A 333 12.87 -19.06 18.66
CA VAL A 333 12.31 -17.82 19.21
C VAL A 333 10.85 -18.14 19.58
N PRO A 334 10.33 -17.79 20.78
CA PRO A 334 8.99 -18.19 21.18
C PRO A 334 7.94 -17.35 20.45
N SER A 335 7.25 -17.96 19.48
CA SER A 335 6.08 -17.37 18.83
C SER A 335 4.85 -17.58 19.70
N ALA A 336 4.37 -16.52 20.35
CA ALA A 336 3.06 -16.47 20.99
C ALA A 336 1.96 -16.55 19.90
N ASN A 337 1.55 -17.77 19.56
CA ASN A 337 0.44 -18.05 18.67
C ASN A 337 -0.89 -17.89 19.42
N GLY A 338 -1.34 -16.65 19.58
CA GLY A 338 -2.76 -16.35 19.81
C GLY A 338 -3.44 -16.08 18.46
N LYS A 339 -4.13 -17.08 17.90
CA LYS A 339 -5.05 -16.87 16.77
C LYS A 339 -6.40 -16.45 17.34
N THR A 340 -6.75 -15.17 17.24
CA THR A 340 -8.10 -14.69 17.53
C THR A 340 -9.06 -15.18 16.42
N PRO A 341 -10.24 -15.76 16.73
CA PRO A 341 -11.19 -16.21 15.73
C PRO A 341 -11.87 -15.01 15.04
N ALA A 342 -12.15 -15.14 13.73
CA ALA A 342 -12.72 -14.11 12.87
C ALA A 342 -14.24 -13.87 13.07
N GLY A 343 -14.69 -13.67 14.31
CA GLY A 343 -16.12 -13.70 14.65
C GLY A 343 -16.65 -12.64 15.61
N GLU A 344 -15.80 -11.80 16.19
CA GLU A 344 -16.20 -10.93 17.30
C GLU A 344 -16.76 -9.56 16.85
N ASP A 345 -16.64 -9.18 15.56
CA ASP A 345 -16.95 -7.81 15.10
C ASP A 345 -18.06 -7.73 14.02
N ALA A 346 -19.05 -8.63 14.05
CA ALA A 346 -20.23 -8.55 13.19
C ALA A 346 -21.39 -7.88 13.94
N LYS A 347 -22.07 -6.91 13.31
CA LYS A 347 -23.23 -6.23 13.91
C LYS A 347 -24.30 -5.89 12.88
N TRP A 348 -25.54 -5.81 13.37
CA TRP A 348 -26.67 -5.27 12.63
C TRP A 348 -26.70 -3.74 12.75
N VAL A 349 -26.86 -3.06 11.61
CA VAL A 349 -26.92 -1.60 11.54
C VAL A 349 -28.17 -1.20 10.75
N LEU A 350 -28.95 -0.27 11.30
CA LEU A 350 -30.08 0.34 10.60
C LEU A 350 -29.61 1.09 9.36
N MET A 351 -30.39 1.04 8.28
CA MET A 351 -30.08 1.72 7.01
C MET A 351 -29.72 3.20 7.19
N GLU A 352 -30.43 3.92 8.06
CA GLU A 352 -30.18 5.34 8.38
C GLU A 352 -28.82 5.60 9.03
N ASN A 353 -28.25 4.61 9.70
CA ASN A 353 -26.98 4.72 10.43
C ASN A 353 -25.80 4.09 9.66
N ILE A 354 -26.04 3.53 8.47
CA ILE A 354 -25.01 2.82 7.71
C ILE A 354 -23.86 3.73 7.27
N ASP A 355 -24.16 5.01 7.03
CA ASP A 355 -23.17 6.00 6.61
C ASP A 355 -22.29 6.48 7.78
N GLN A 356 -22.77 6.36 9.02
CA GLN A 356 -22.00 6.68 10.24
C GLN A 356 -20.95 5.61 10.55
N GLU A 357 -21.06 4.44 9.91
CA GLU A 357 -20.15 3.30 10.05
C GLU A 357 -19.09 3.23 8.94
N LYS A 358 -19.02 4.22 8.03
CA LYS A 358 -18.09 4.26 6.89
C LYS A 358 -16.86 5.11 7.15
#